data_AF-A0A0A9Y2A7-F1
#
_entry.id   AF-A0A0A9Y2A7-F1
#
_cell.length_a   1.000
_cell.length_b   1.000
_cell.length_c   1.000
_cell.angle_alpha   90.00
_cell.angle_beta   90.00
_cell.angle_gamma   90.00
#
_symmetry.space_group_name_H-M   'P 1'
#
loop_
_entity.id
_entity.type
_entity.pdbx_description
1 polymer ?
#
loop_
_entity_poly.entity_id
_entity_poly.type
_entity_poly.pdbx_seq_one_letter_code
_entity_poly.pdbx_strand_id
1 'polypeptide(L)'
;YIQGVCSSNNIRHVTTTPYHPRSNGLAERAVRTFKQRFSSSKKGGEDTHTRLCRYLMSYRTSVHRTTNRTPAELMMGRQLRTKLTLLKPDLTSKVEENIFKQKLYHDKGVSAVK
;
A
#
# COMPACT_ATOMS: atom_id res chain seq x y z
N TYR A 1 -24.86 -9.31 18.86
CA TYR A 1 -23.42 -9.28 19.14
C TYR A 1 -22.68 -8.27 18.26
N ILE A 2 -22.57 -8.47 16.94
CA ILE A 2 -21.82 -7.57 16.02
C ILE A 2 -22.34 -6.12 16.07
N GLN A 3 -23.66 -5.93 16.06
CA GLN A 3 -24.27 -4.60 16.12
C GLN A 3 -24.00 -3.87 17.44
N GLY A 4 -23.84 -4.61 18.54
CA GLY A 4 -23.43 -4.07 19.83
C GLY A 4 -22.00 -3.54 19.77
N VAL A 5 -21.05 -4.36 19.29
CA VAL A 5 -19.65 -3.96 19.10
C VAL A 5 -19.52 -2.75 18.18
N CYS A 6 -20.25 -2.71 17.07
CA CYS A 6 -20.24 -1.57 16.15
C CYS A 6 -20.73 -0.29 16.82
N SER A 7 -21.83 -0.38 17.58
CA SER A 7 -22.37 0.78 18.32
C SER A 7 -21.39 1.30 19.37
N SER A 8 -20.73 0.39 20.12
CA SER A 8 -19.72 0.76 21.12
C SER A 8 -18.48 1.43 20.54
N ASN A 9 -18.14 1.14 19.28
CA ASN A 9 -16.95 1.66 18.60
C ASN A 9 -17.26 2.82 17.63
N ASN A 10 -18.48 3.37 17.66
CA ASN A 10 -18.93 4.41 16.71
C ASN A 10 -18.80 4.00 15.23
N ILE A 11 -19.00 2.71 14.94
CA ILE A 11 -18.92 2.15 13.58
C ILE A 11 -20.32 2.05 13.00
N ARG A 12 -20.54 2.71 11.85
CA ARG A 12 -21.77 2.52 11.07
C ARG A 12 -21.70 1.20 10.29
N HIS A 13 -22.41 0.18 10.76
CA HIS A 13 -22.53 -1.10 10.06
C HIS A 13 -23.55 -0.98 8.93
N VAL A 14 -23.08 -1.00 7.68
CA VAL A 14 -23.94 -0.97 6.49
C VAL A 14 -24.08 -2.38 5.94
N THR A 15 -25.31 -2.89 5.89
CA THR A 15 -25.62 -4.21 5.32
C THR A 15 -26.19 -4.08 3.92
N THR A 16 -25.87 -5.03 3.05
CA THR A 16 -26.47 -5.14 1.72
C THR A 16 -27.77 -5.93 1.81
N THR A 17 -28.72 -5.64 0.92
CA THR A 17 -29.96 -6.43 0.84
C THR A 17 -29.65 -7.90 0.52
N PRO A 18 -30.47 -8.83 1.03
CA PRO A 18 -30.40 -10.23 0.63
C PRO A 18 -30.41 -10.37 -0.90
N TYR A 19 -29.67 -11.35 -1.43
CA TYR A 19 -29.58 -11.65 -2.87
C TYR A 19 -29.02 -10.53 -3.77
N HIS A 20 -28.30 -9.55 -3.20
CA HIS A 20 -27.63 -8.50 -3.96
C HIS A 20 -26.08 -8.54 -3.81
N PRO A 21 -25.41 -9.60 -4.31
CA PRO A 21 -23.96 -9.78 -4.15
C PRO A 21 -23.13 -8.68 -4.85
N ARG A 22 -23.71 -8.04 -5.88
CA ARG A 22 -23.04 -6.95 -6.63
C ARG A 22 -22.63 -5.78 -5.74
N SER A 23 -23.42 -5.45 -4.70
CA SER A 23 -23.08 -4.36 -3.77
C SER A 23 -21.81 -4.64 -2.96
N ASN A 24 -21.45 -5.91 -2.75
CA ASN A 24 -20.22 -6.32 -2.07
C ASN A 24 -19.17 -6.93 -3.01
N GLY A 25 -19.31 -6.69 -4.32
CA GLY A 25 -18.53 -7.36 -5.35
C GLY A 25 -17.01 -7.14 -5.25
N LEU A 26 -16.57 -5.99 -4.69
CA LEU A 26 -15.14 -5.74 -4.45
C LEU A 26 -14.56 -6.66 -3.37
N ALA A 27 -15.29 -6.87 -2.27
CA ALA A 27 -14.87 -7.78 -1.21
C ALA A 27 -14.84 -9.22 -1.74
N GLU A 28 -15.87 -9.64 -2.48
CA GLU A 28 -15.92 -10.97 -3.10
C GLU A 28 -14.77 -11.19 -4.09
N ARG A 29 -14.45 -10.18 -4.92
CA ARG A 29 -13.32 -10.23 -5.83
C ARG A 29 -11.99 -10.35 -5.08
N ALA A 30 -11.81 -9.61 -3.98
CA ALA A 30 -10.62 -9.70 -3.14
C ALA A 30 -10.46 -11.11 -2.54
N VAL A 31 -11.54 -11.72 -2.04
CA VAL A 31 -11.54 -13.10 -1.54
C VAL A 31 -11.20 -14.10 -2.64
N ARG A 32 -11.74 -13.93 -3.86
CA ARG A 32 -11.41 -14.78 -5.01
C ARG A 32 -9.91 -14.72 -5.34
N THR A 33 -9.35 -13.51 -5.45
CA THR A 33 -7.92 -13.31 -5.70
C THR A 33 -7.06 -13.91 -4.59
N PHE A 34 -7.48 -13.76 -3.32
CA PHE A 34 -6.81 -14.39 -2.18
C PHE A 34 -6.79 -15.91 -2.32
N LYS A 35 -7.94 -16.55 -2.50
CA LYS A 35 -8.03 -18.01 -2.62
C LYS A 35 -7.16 -18.53 -3.76
N GLN A 36 -7.20 -17.88 -4.92
CA GLN A 36 -6.39 -18.29 -6.08
C GLN A 36 -4.88 -18.24 -5.77
N ARG A 37 -4.39 -17.12 -5.27
CA ARG A 37 -2.96 -16.92 -4.98
C ARG A 37 -2.48 -17.74 -3.78
N PHE A 38 -3.34 -17.89 -2.77
CA PHE A 38 -3.01 -18.63 -1.56
C PHE A 38 -2.93 -20.14 -1.84
N SER A 39 -3.86 -20.68 -2.63
CA SER A 39 -3.81 -22.08 -3.08
C SER A 39 -2.57 -22.38 -3.93
N SER A 40 -2.18 -21.47 -4.83
CA SER A 40 -0.96 -21.64 -5.65
C SER A 40 0.34 -21.51 -4.84
N SER A 41 0.29 -20.91 -3.65
CA SER A 41 1.48 -20.71 -2.81
C SER A 41 1.84 -21.94 -1.95
N LYS A 42 1.03 -23.00 -1.99
CA LYS A 42 1.20 -24.20 -1.16
C LYS A 42 2.50 -24.92 -1.54
N LYS A 43 3.55 -24.74 -0.73
CA LYS A 43 4.77 -25.53 -0.73
C LYS A 43 4.76 -26.44 0.49
N GLY A 44 5.30 -27.66 0.36
CA GLY A 44 5.35 -28.62 1.47
C GLY A 44 6.13 -28.06 2.66
N GLY A 45 5.64 -28.33 3.87
CA GLY A 45 6.36 -28.02 5.12
C GLY A 45 6.21 -26.58 5.66
N GLU A 46 5.51 -25.68 4.98
CA GLU A 46 5.35 -24.30 5.46
C GLU A 46 4.07 -24.09 6.27
N ASP A 47 4.25 -23.46 7.45
CA ASP A 47 3.16 -23.01 8.31
C ASP A 47 2.16 -22.08 7.58
N THR A 48 0.88 -22.32 7.82
CA THR A 48 -0.23 -21.58 7.21
C THR A 48 -0.22 -20.09 7.55
N HIS A 49 0.13 -19.73 8.78
CA HIS A 49 0.16 -18.34 9.23
C HIS A 49 1.30 -17.59 8.54
N THR A 50 2.49 -18.18 8.47
CA THR A 50 3.64 -17.63 7.73
C THR A 50 3.29 -17.38 6.27
N ARG A 51 2.61 -18.33 5.64
CA ARG A 51 2.18 -18.23 4.24
C ARG A 51 1.14 -17.12 4.04
N LEU A 52 0.22 -16.96 4.99
CA LEU A 52 -0.77 -15.88 4.98
C LEU A 52 -0.09 -14.51 5.10
N CYS A 53 0.84 -14.35 6.04
CA CYS A 53 1.61 -13.12 6.20
C CYS A 53 2.38 -12.75 4.92
N ARG A 54 3.00 -13.74 4.26
CA ARG A 54 3.71 -13.51 3.00
C ARG A 54 2.77 -13.10 1.86
N TYR A 55 1.63 -13.78 1.73
CA TYR A 55 0.60 -13.39 0.77
C TYR A 55 0.15 -11.94 1.00
N LEU A 56 -0.18 -11.59 2.24
CA LEU A 56 -0.69 -10.27 2.59
C LEU A 56 0.35 -9.17 2.32
N MET A 57 1.63 -9.43 2.63
CA MET A 57 2.72 -8.53 2.29
C MET A 57 2.81 -8.33 0.78
N SER A 58 2.86 -9.41 0.01
CA SER A 58 2.94 -9.37 -1.46
C SER A 58 1.77 -8.61 -2.08
N TYR A 59 0.54 -8.88 -1.63
CA TYR A 59 -0.66 -8.20 -2.12
C TYR A 59 -0.60 -6.69 -1.85
N ARG A 60 -0.22 -6.30 -0.62
CA ARG A 60 -0.12 -4.89 -0.21
C ARG A 60 0.97 -4.11 -0.93
N THR A 61 2.04 -4.76 -1.37
CA THR A 61 3.18 -4.11 -2.04
C THR A 61 3.17 -4.26 -3.57
N SER A 62 2.23 -5.02 -4.14
CA SER A 62 2.09 -5.17 -5.58
C SER A 62 1.28 -4.02 -6.17
N VAL A 63 1.73 -3.46 -7.29
CA VAL A 63 0.99 -2.42 -8.00
C VAL A 63 -0.30 -2.98 -8.57
N HIS A 64 -1.42 -2.32 -8.32
CA HIS A 64 -2.72 -2.67 -8.90
C HIS A 64 -2.89 -1.98 -10.26
N ARG A 65 -3.22 -2.78 -11.29
CA ARG A 65 -3.36 -2.29 -12.68
C ARG A 65 -4.38 -1.15 -12.84
N THR A 66 -5.46 -1.15 -12.05
CA THR A 66 -6.52 -0.15 -12.16
C THR A 66 -6.14 1.20 -11.55
N THR A 67 -5.27 1.22 -10.53
CA THR A 67 -4.90 2.43 -9.80
C THR A 67 -3.47 2.87 -10.06
N ASN A 68 -2.65 2.00 -10.67
CA ASN A 68 -1.20 2.16 -10.83
C ASN A 68 -0.46 2.45 -9.51
N ARG A 69 -1.08 2.16 -8.36
CA ARG A 69 -0.52 2.32 -7.02
C ARG A 69 -0.60 1.02 -6.26
N THR A 70 0.17 0.91 -5.18
CA THR A 70 0.08 -0.26 -4.28
C THR A 70 -1.06 -0.07 -3.27
N PRO A 71 -1.78 -1.14 -2.84
CA PRO A 71 -2.83 -1.00 -1.83
C PRO A 71 -2.34 -0.38 -0.52
N ALA A 72 -1.11 -0.70 -0.11
CA ALA A 72 -0.50 -0.11 1.07
C ALA A 72 -0.27 1.40 0.94
N GLU A 73 0.15 1.85 -0.24
CA GLU A 73 0.36 3.27 -0.53
C GLU A 73 -0.95 4.04 -0.52
N LEU A 74 -2.03 3.46 -1.08
CA LEU A 74 -3.36 4.07 -1.02
C LEU A 74 -3.89 4.16 0.42
N MET A 75 -3.54 3.19 1.28
CA MET A 75 -4.00 3.14 2.67
C MET A 75 -3.18 4.05 3.60
N MET A 76 -1.86 4.09 3.44
CA MET A 76 -0.94 4.78 4.36
C MET A 76 -0.36 6.09 3.81
N GLY A 77 -0.66 6.44 2.55
CA GLY A 77 -0.11 7.62 1.87
C GLY A 77 1.38 7.52 1.53
N ARG A 78 2.03 6.36 1.76
CA ARG A 78 3.45 6.13 1.48
C ARG A 78 3.71 4.71 1.01
N GLN A 79 4.77 4.52 0.23
CA GLN A 79 5.20 3.17 -0.16
C GLN A 79 5.83 2.43 1.02
N LEU A 80 5.48 1.15 1.18
CA LEU A 80 6.13 0.29 2.15
C LEU A 80 7.55 -0.05 1.70
N ARG A 81 8.48 -0.15 2.67
CA ARG A 81 9.85 -0.60 2.42
C ARG A 81 9.83 -2.11 2.18
N THR A 82 10.26 -2.52 1.01
CA THR A 82 10.47 -3.93 0.65
C THR A 82 11.95 -4.19 0.45
N LYS A 83 12.34 -5.47 0.32
CA LYS A 83 13.72 -5.84 -0.05
C LYS A 83 14.16 -5.15 -1.35
N LEU A 84 13.25 -4.97 -2.31
CA LEU A 84 13.52 -4.26 -3.56
C LEU A 84 13.70 -2.75 -3.35
N THR A 85 12.93 -2.15 -2.44
CA THR A 85 13.08 -0.72 -2.09
C THR A 85 14.44 -0.46 -1.44
N LEU A 86 14.96 -1.41 -0.67
CA LEU A 86 16.27 -1.32 -0.02
C LEU A 86 17.45 -1.44 -0.99
N LEU A 87 17.24 -1.99 -2.19
CA LEU A 87 18.27 -2.04 -3.24
C LEU A 87 18.46 -0.68 -3.93
N LYS A 88 17.51 0.25 -3.79
CA LYS A 88 17.64 1.58 -4.39
C LYS A 88 18.67 2.38 -3.58
N PRO A 89 19.63 3.04 -4.25
CA PRO A 89 20.58 3.89 -3.56
C PRO A 89 19.85 5.02 -2.83
N ASP A 90 20.37 5.41 -1.67
CA ASP A 90 19.85 6.56 -0.96
C ASP A 90 20.24 7.84 -1.73
N LEU A 91 19.23 8.50 -2.31
CA LEU A 91 19.41 9.71 -3.11
C LEU A 91 19.29 10.99 -2.27
N THR A 92 18.99 10.89 -0.97
CA THR A 92 18.79 12.05 -0.09
C THR A 92 19.98 13.01 -0.16
N SER A 93 21.21 12.51 0.02
CA SER A 93 22.42 13.33 -0.04
C SER A 93 22.62 13.98 -1.42
N LYS A 94 22.26 13.29 -2.51
CA LYS A 94 22.38 13.84 -3.87
C LYS A 94 21.34 14.93 -4.13
N VAL A 95 20.12 14.75 -3.62
CA VAL A 95 19.05 15.74 -3.69
C VAL A 95 19.41 16.96 -2.86
N GLU A 96 19.92 16.80 -1.64
CA GLU A 96 20.41 17.89 -0.80
C GLU A 96 21.53 18.68 -1.47
N GLU A 97 22.52 18.00 -2.06
CA GLU A 97 23.60 18.62 -2.82
C GLU A 97 23.07 19.45 -4.00
N ASN A 98 22.09 18.91 -4.74
CA ASN A 98 21.47 19.59 -5.86
C ASN A 98 20.65 20.81 -5.42
N ILE A 99 19.88 20.69 -4.34
CA ILE A 99 19.12 21.80 -3.74
C ILE A 99 20.07 22.91 -3.29
N PHE A 100 21.18 22.55 -2.63
CA PHE A 100 22.19 23.51 -2.19
C PHE A 100 22.84 24.24 -3.36
N LYS A 101 23.27 23.51 -4.40
CA LYS A 101 23.81 24.10 -5.63
C LYS A 101 22.82 25.05 -6.30
N GLN A 102 21.55 24.66 -6.37
CA GLN A 102 20.51 25.48 -6.98
C GLN A 102 20.28 26.79 -6.20
N LYS A 103 20.25 26.75 -4.87
CA LYS A 103 20.21 27.97 -4.03
C LYS A 103 21.43 28.87 -4.30
N LEU A 104 22.64 28.29 -4.32
CA LEU A 104 23.88 29.05 -4.54
C LEU A 104 23.88 29.78 -5.89
N TYR A 105 23.36 29.16 -6.96
CA TYR A 105 23.26 29.79 -8.28
C TYR A 105 22.22 30.91 -8.32
N HIS A 106 21.07 30.74 -7.68
CA HIS A 106 20.02 31.76 -7.67
C HIS A 106 20.37 32.96 -6.78
N ASP A 107 21.03 32.76 -5.64
CA ASP A 107 21.39 33.85 -4.73
C ASP A 107 22.53 34.73 -5.28
N LYS A 108 23.49 34.16 -6.01
CA LYS A 108 24.60 34.92 -6.63
C LYS A 108 24.13 35.91 -7.69
N GLY A 109 23.03 35.62 -8.40
CA GLY A 109 22.47 36.53 -9.41
C GLY A 109 21.75 37.74 -8.82
N VAL A 110 21.26 37.66 -7.58
CA VAL A 110 20.46 38.72 -6.94
C VAL A 110 21.34 39.77 -6.26
N SER A 111 22.53 39.38 -5.77
CA SER A 111 23.44 40.30 -5.08
C SER A 111 24.35 41.13 -6.01
N ALA A 112 24.42 40.80 -7.31
CA ALA A 112 25.18 41.55 -8.30
C ALA A 112 24.37 42.65 -9.02
N VAL A 113 23.08 42.83 -8.66
CA VAL A 113 22.14 43.80 -9.27
C VAL A 113 21.74 44.91 -8.27
N LYS A 114 22.53 45.12 -7.21
CA LYS A 114 22.34 46.24 -6.28
C LYS A 114 23.56 47.15 -6.24
#